data_AF-A0A959H7R9-F1
#
_entry.id   AF-A0A959H7R9-F1
#
_cell.length_a   1.000
_cell.length_b   1.000
_cell.length_c   1.000
_cell.angle_alpha   90.00
_cell.angle_beta   90.00
_cell.angle_gamma   90.00
#
_symmetry.space_group_name_H-M   'P 1'
#
loop_
_entity.id
_entity.type
_entity.pdbx_description
1 polymer ?
#
loop_
_entity_poly.entity_id
_entity_poly.type
_entity_poly.pdbx_seq_one_letter_code
_entity_poly.pdbx_strand_id
1 'polypeptide(L)'
;MQWYQISNESDVPSPAMLVFPDRICENIRRMIAVAGSPERLRPHVKTHKLPQVVKMQLDAGINRFKCATISEAKMVAGAGAADILMAYPLYGPAVEQLFRLIGEYGRIRFSAIVDNLRQCRWLEEAARAHGHPLDVFLDLDVGMERTGIKPGP
;
A
#
# COMPACT_ATOMS: atom_id res chain seq x y z
N MET A 1 -12.01 31.82 -3.41
CA MET A 1 -11.82 30.54 -2.71
C MET A 1 -11.04 30.83 -1.44
N GLN A 2 -11.60 30.60 -0.26
CA GLN A 2 -10.80 30.58 0.98
C GLN A 2 -9.91 29.33 0.93
N TRP A 3 -8.67 29.55 0.45
CA TRP A 3 -7.61 28.56 0.47
C TRP A 3 -7.03 28.55 1.89
N TYR A 4 -7.07 27.38 2.53
CA TYR A 4 -6.41 26.95 3.78
C TYR A 4 -6.02 28.05 4.77
N GLN A 5 -6.95 28.41 5.66
CA GLN A 5 -6.64 29.21 6.83
C GLN A 5 -6.21 28.31 7.99
N ILE A 6 -5.07 28.63 8.58
CA ILE A 6 -4.60 27.99 9.81
C ILE A 6 -5.02 28.95 10.94
N SER A 7 -5.89 28.49 11.84
CA SER A 7 -6.44 29.37 12.88
C SER A 7 -5.44 29.68 14.02
N ASN A 8 -4.35 28.91 14.11
CA ASN A 8 -3.39 28.93 15.21
C ASN A 8 -1.93 28.88 14.73
N GLU A 9 -1.62 29.63 13.67
CA GLU A 9 -0.28 29.66 13.05
C GLU A 9 0.85 29.88 14.06
N SER A 10 0.63 30.74 15.04
CA SER A 10 1.60 31.07 16.09
C SER A 10 1.93 29.91 17.03
N ASP A 11 1.08 28.88 17.10
CA ASP A 11 1.27 27.71 17.97
C ASP A 11 2.01 26.56 17.25
N VAL A 12 2.23 26.66 15.95
CA VAL A 12 2.83 25.59 15.14
C VAL A 12 4.30 25.91 14.83
N PRO A 13 5.26 25.11 15.33
CA PRO A 13 6.67 25.34 15.03
C PRO A 13 6.98 25.06 13.56
N SER A 14 7.63 26.00 12.89
CA SER A 14 8.08 25.86 11.50
C SER A 14 9.50 25.26 11.40
N PRO A 15 9.78 24.40 10.40
CA PRO A 15 8.87 23.94 9.36
C PRO A 15 7.95 22.81 9.86
N ALA A 16 6.67 22.89 9.47
CA ALA A 16 5.69 21.84 9.73
C ALA A 16 4.99 21.42 8.43
N MET A 17 4.71 20.13 8.29
CA MET A 17 3.84 19.61 7.25
C MET A 17 2.40 19.57 7.77
N LEU A 18 1.53 20.36 7.13
CA LEU A 18 0.12 20.45 7.52
C LEU A 18 -0.75 19.67 6.53
N VAL A 19 -1.74 18.98 7.09
CA VAL A 19 -2.77 18.27 6.33
C VAL A 19 -4.14 18.67 6.86
N PHE A 20 -5.12 18.72 5.98
CA PHE A 20 -6.48 19.16 6.32
C PHE A 20 -7.42 17.95 6.22
N PRO A 21 -7.87 17.36 7.34
CA PRO A 21 -8.65 16.13 7.34
C PRO A 21 -9.90 16.20 6.46
N ASP A 22 -10.64 17.33 6.49
CA ASP A 22 -11.85 17.50 5.66
C ASP A 22 -11.56 17.41 4.16
N ARG A 23 -10.37 17.86 3.73
CA ARG A 23 -9.94 17.77 2.33
C ARG A 23 -9.53 16.36 1.97
N ILE A 24 -8.91 15.64 2.90
CA ILE A 24 -8.60 14.22 2.73
C ILE A 24 -9.91 13.43 2.58
N CYS A 25 -10.90 13.69 3.45
CA CYS A 25 -12.24 13.08 3.35
C CYS A 25 -12.90 13.35 2.00
N GLU A 26 -12.90 14.62 1.55
CA GLU A 26 -13.50 14.98 0.25
C GLU A 26 -12.75 14.32 -0.92
N ASN A 27 -11.42 14.22 -0.86
CA ASN A 27 -10.64 13.53 -1.88
C ASN A 27 -10.92 12.02 -1.91
N ILE A 28 -11.08 11.38 -0.75
CA ILE A 28 -11.47 9.97 -0.65
C ILE A 28 -12.86 9.78 -1.27
N ARG A 29 -13.83 10.64 -0.91
CA ARG A 29 -15.20 10.59 -1.46
C ARG A 29 -15.20 10.72 -2.99
N ARG A 30 -14.43 11.67 -3.54
CA ARG A 30 -14.28 11.85 -4.99
C ARG A 30 -13.65 10.64 -5.66
N MET A 31 -12.59 10.08 -5.07
CA MET A 31 -11.92 8.89 -5.58
C MET A 31 -12.89 7.69 -5.63
N ILE A 32 -13.71 7.50 -4.60
CA ILE A 32 -14.76 6.48 -4.58
C ILE A 32 -15.81 6.74 -5.66
N ALA A 33 -16.28 7.99 -5.80
CA ALA A 33 -17.26 8.34 -6.82
C ALA A 33 -16.77 8.05 -8.25
N VAL A 34 -15.49 8.34 -8.54
CA VAL A 34 -14.86 8.01 -9.84
C VAL A 34 -14.74 6.50 -10.03
N ALA A 35 -14.38 5.76 -8.98
CA ALA A 35 -14.30 4.29 -9.04
C ALA A 35 -15.68 3.61 -9.07
N GLY A 36 -16.74 4.30 -8.66
CA GLY A 36 -18.09 3.78 -8.50
C GLY A 36 -18.34 3.02 -7.18
N SER A 37 -17.30 2.48 -6.56
CA SER A 37 -17.41 1.85 -5.23
C SER A 37 -16.03 1.75 -4.55
N PRO A 38 -15.96 1.71 -3.20
CA PRO A 38 -14.69 1.60 -2.49
C PRO A 38 -14.00 0.24 -2.71
N GLU A 39 -14.76 -0.82 -2.97
CA GLU A 39 -14.25 -2.17 -3.26
C GLU A 39 -13.60 -2.28 -4.64
N ARG A 40 -13.60 -1.21 -5.46
CA ARG A 40 -12.84 -1.13 -6.71
C ARG A 40 -11.49 -0.43 -6.54
N LEU A 41 -11.25 0.15 -5.37
CA LEU A 41 -10.03 0.88 -5.09
C LEU A 41 -8.98 -0.02 -4.42
N ARG A 42 -7.72 0.34 -4.67
CA ARG A 42 -6.54 -0.16 -3.96
C ARG A 42 -5.49 0.97 -3.90
N PRO A 43 -5.74 2.04 -3.13
CA PRO A 43 -4.86 3.20 -3.07
C PRO A 43 -3.47 2.83 -2.58
N HIS A 44 -2.48 3.59 -3.03
CA HIS A 44 -1.10 3.40 -2.62
C HIS A 44 -0.75 4.34 -1.47
N VAL A 45 -0.24 3.80 -0.37
CA VAL A 45 0.02 4.58 0.86
C VAL A 45 1.31 5.39 0.83
N LYS A 46 2.16 5.22 -0.20
CA LYS A 46 3.50 5.84 -0.28
C LYS A 46 3.48 7.37 -0.21
N THR A 47 2.36 7.99 -0.60
CA THR A 47 2.20 9.44 -0.61
C THR A 47 2.13 10.01 0.80
N HIS A 48 1.31 9.42 1.67
CA HIS A 48 1.08 9.96 3.02
C HIS A 48 1.86 9.22 4.08
N LYS A 49 1.98 7.88 4.01
CA LYS A 49 2.60 7.03 5.04
C LYS A 49 2.06 7.28 6.46
N LEU A 50 0.82 7.74 6.57
CA LEU A 50 0.12 8.04 7.81
C LEU A 50 -0.98 7.00 8.09
N PRO A 51 -0.94 6.28 9.23
CA PRO A 51 -1.99 5.33 9.62
C PRO A 51 -3.35 6.00 9.82
N GLN A 52 -3.38 7.27 10.22
CA GLN A 52 -4.61 8.05 10.37
C GLN A 52 -5.35 8.17 9.04
N VAL A 53 -4.62 8.41 7.93
CA VAL A 53 -5.22 8.50 6.60
C VAL A 53 -5.68 7.13 6.10
N VAL A 54 -4.94 6.06 6.43
CA VAL A 54 -5.38 4.67 6.16
C VAL A 54 -6.70 4.39 6.89
N LYS A 55 -6.82 4.82 8.15
CA LYS A 55 -8.05 4.66 8.94
C LYS A 55 -9.22 5.43 8.32
N MET A 56 -9.01 6.66 7.87
CA MET A 56 -10.03 7.42 7.13
C MET A 56 -10.47 6.72 5.83
N GLN A 57 -9.55 6.05 5.12
CA GLN A 57 -9.87 5.26 3.93
C GLN A 57 -10.66 3.99 4.27
N LEU A 58 -10.29 3.29 5.35
CA LEU A 58 -11.00 2.12 5.88
C LEU A 58 -12.42 2.48 6.31
N ASP A 59 -12.61 3.59 7.03
CA ASP A 59 -13.92 4.07 7.48
C ASP A 59 -14.82 4.46 6.31
N ALA A 60 -14.23 4.81 5.15
CA ALA A 60 -14.93 5.02 3.88
C ALA A 60 -15.17 3.73 3.06
N GLY A 61 -14.85 2.56 3.62
CA GLY A 61 -15.07 1.23 3.02
C GLY A 61 -13.90 0.70 2.16
N ILE A 62 -12.79 1.42 2.04
CA ILE A 62 -11.63 0.99 1.25
C ILE A 62 -10.77 0.05 2.09
N ASN A 63 -10.83 -1.25 1.80
CA ASN A 63 -10.18 -2.29 2.61
C ASN A 63 -8.89 -2.87 2.01
N ARG A 64 -8.46 -2.37 0.83
CA ARG A 64 -7.32 -2.90 0.09
C ARG A 64 -6.29 -1.81 -0.20
N PHE A 65 -5.00 -2.11 -0.06
CA PHE A 65 -3.95 -1.11 -0.20
C PHE A 65 -2.75 -1.63 -1.00
N LYS A 66 -1.97 -0.70 -1.55
CA LYS A 66 -0.63 -0.95 -2.11
C LYS A 66 0.44 -0.33 -1.23
N CYS A 67 1.49 -1.09 -0.97
CA CYS A 67 2.67 -0.67 -0.22
C CYS A 67 3.93 -0.88 -1.05
N ALA A 68 4.92 0.01 -0.93
CA ALA A 68 6.21 -0.13 -1.61
C ALA A 68 7.28 -0.73 -0.69
N THR A 69 7.06 -0.72 0.63
CA THR A 69 8.03 -1.21 1.63
C THR A 69 7.35 -2.05 2.71
N ILE A 70 8.12 -2.90 3.40
CA ILE A 70 7.62 -3.70 4.53
C ILE A 70 7.11 -2.79 5.66
N SER A 71 7.78 -1.67 5.93
CA SER A 71 7.34 -0.72 6.96
C SER A 71 5.97 -0.12 6.65
N GLU A 72 5.71 0.20 5.38
CA GLU A 72 4.38 0.64 4.93
C GLU A 72 3.34 -0.48 5.10
N ALA A 73 3.68 -1.71 4.69
CA ALA A 73 2.79 -2.85 4.85
C ALA A 73 2.45 -3.12 6.32
N LYS A 74 3.43 -3.03 7.22
CA LYS A 74 3.23 -3.19 8.67
C LYS A 74 2.34 -2.09 9.25
N MET A 75 2.53 -0.84 8.83
CA MET A 75 1.69 0.28 9.24
C MET A 75 0.23 0.11 8.78
N VAL A 76 0.03 -0.33 7.53
CA VAL A 76 -1.29 -0.58 6.96
C VAL A 76 -1.97 -1.79 7.60
N ALA A 77 -1.22 -2.85 7.86
CA ALA A 77 -1.69 -4.04 8.57
C ALA A 77 -2.15 -3.69 9.99
N GLY A 78 -1.35 -2.93 10.73
CA GLY A 78 -1.69 -2.44 12.06
C GLY A 78 -2.91 -1.51 12.10
N ALA A 79 -3.20 -0.81 11.00
CA ALA A 79 -4.41 0.01 10.87
C ALA A 79 -5.69 -0.82 10.60
N GLY A 80 -5.57 -2.11 10.28
CA GLY A 80 -6.71 -3.02 10.09
C GLY A 80 -7.12 -3.25 8.64
N ALA A 81 -6.22 -3.07 7.67
CA ALA A 81 -6.49 -3.44 6.28
C ALA A 81 -6.79 -4.93 6.11
N ALA A 82 -7.63 -5.28 5.14
CA ALA A 82 -7.95 -6.68 4.83
C ALA A 82 -7.05 -7.27 3.73
N ASP A 83 -6.49 -6.42 2.86
CA ASP A 83 -5.70 -6.87 1.70
C ASP A 83 -4.57 -5.87 1.40
N ILE A 84 -3.34 -6.38 1.32
CA ILE A 84 -2.13 -5.60 1.07
C ILE A 84 -1.35 -6.20 -0.10
N LEU A 85 -1.11 -5.37 -1.12
CA LEU A 85 -0.24 -5.68 -2.24
C LEU A 85 1.12 -5.00 -2.07
N MET A 86 2.19 -5.78 -2.04
CA MET A 86 3.55 -5.28 -2.20
C MET A 86 3.77 -4.90 -3.66
N ALA A 87 3.64 -3.60 -3.95
CA ALA A 87 3.69 -3.01 -5.28
C ALA A 87 5.10 -2.52 -5.67
N TYR A 88 6.13 -3.20 -5.14
CA TYR A 88 7.52 -3.08 -5.55
C TYR A 88 8.19 -4.45 -5.46
N PRO A 89 9.03 -4.87 -6.43
CA PRO A 89 9.63 -6.19 -6.39
C PRO A 89 10.52 -6.36 -5.14
N LEU A 90 10.39 -7.49 -4.47
CA LEU A 90 11.06 -7.80 -3.21
C LEU A 90 12.34 -8.60 -3.45
N TYR A 91 13.41 -8.18 -2.78
CA TYR A 91 14.74 -8.79 -2.89
C TYR A 91 15.34 -9.08 -1.52
N GLY A 92 16.09 -10.18 -1.44
CA GLY A 92 16.91 -10.51 -0.27
C GLY A 92 16.10 -10.52 1.04
N PRO A 93 16.55 -9.83 2.10
CA PRO A 93 15.89 -9.86 3.41
C PRO A 93 14.41 -9.43 3.40
N ALA A 94 13.98 -8.63 2.43
CA ALA A 94 12.61 -8.15 2.36
C ALA A 94 11.60 -9.28 2.10
N VAL A 95 12.02 -10.38 1.46
CA VAL A 95 11.19 -11.57 1.26
C VAL A 95 10.88 -12.21 2.61
N GLU A 96 11.91 -12.50 3.41
CA GLU A 96 11.76 -13.07 4.74
C GLU A 96 10.93 -12.16 5.68
N GLN A 97 11.15 -10.85 5.61
CA GLN A 97 10.37 -9.88 6.39
C GLN A 97 8.88 -9.87 6.00
N LEU A 98 8.54 -10.06 4.72
CA LEU A 98 7.15 -10.19 4.30
C LEU A 98 6.50 -11.41 4.94
N PHE A 99 7.15 -12.57 4.91
CA PHE A 99 6.57 -13.80 5.48
C PHE A 99 6.40 -13.75 6.99
N ARG A 100 7.33 -13.12 7.71
CA ARG A 100 7.13 -12.82 9.14
C ARG A 100 5.91 -11.93 9.37
N LEU A 101 5.73 -10.91 8.54
CA LEU A 101 4.58 -10.02 8.63
C LEU A 101 3.26 -10.78 8.34
N ILE A 102 3.26 -11.70 7.38
CA ILE A 102 2.11 -12.58 7.10
C ILE A 102 1.76 -13.41 8.35
N GLY A 103 2.78 -14.00 9.00
CA GLY A 103 2.59 -14.74 10.26
C GLY A 103 2.06 -13.86 11.41
N GLU A 104 2.53 -12.62 11.52
CA GLU A 104 2.03 -11.64 12.50
C GLU A 104 0.55 -11.27 12.26
N TYR A 105 0.11 -11.23 10.99
CA TYR A 105 -1.21 -10.75 10.57
C TYR A 105 -2.00 -11.79 9.75
N GLY A 106 -2.17 -13.01 10.29
CA GLY A 106 -2.77 -14.14 9.56
C GLY A 106 -4.22 -13.99 9.06
N ARG A 107 -4.92 -12.89 9.38
CA ARG A 107 -6.26 -12.56 8.83
C ARG A 107 -6.21 -11.64 7.61
N ILE A 108 -5.06 -11.05 7.31
CA ILE A 108 -4.87 -10.11 6.21
C ILE A 108 -4.36 -10.89 4.99
N ARG A 109 -4.93 -10.63 3.82
CA ARG A 109 -4.42 -11.16 2.56
C ARG A 109 -3.20 -10.35 2.14
N PHE A 110 -2.06 -11.02 1.97
CA PHE A 110 -0.87 -10.41 1.38
C PHE A 110 -0.66 -10.93 -0.04
N SER A 111 -0.11 -10.07 -0.89
CA SER A 111 0.33 -10.42 -2.24
C SER A 111 1.56 -9.61 -2.62
N ALA A 112 2.30 -10.06 -3.63
CA ALA A 112 3.48 -9.35 -4.12
C ALA A 112 3.52 -9.27 -5.64
N ILE A 113 4.15 -8.23 -6.19
CA ILE A 113 4.46 -8.19 -7.61
C ILE A 113 5.78 -8.90 -7.92
N VAL A 114 5.85 -9.53 -9.08
CA VAL A 114 7.05 -10.18 -9.61
C VAL A 114 7.30 -9.80 -11.06
N ASP A 115 8.56 -9.60 -11.42
CA ASP A 115 8.98 -9.30 -12.80
C ASP A 115 10.09 -10.22 -13.31
N ASN A 116 10.53 -11.18 -12.50
CA ASN A 116 11.56 -12.13 -12.92
C ASN A 116 11.47 -13.47 -12.18
N LEU A 117 11.99 -14.52 -12.83
CA LEU A 117 11.92 -15.89 -12.32
C LEU A 117 12.70 -16.09 -11.01
N ARG A 118 13.81 -15.36 -10.82
CA ARG A 118 14.62 -15.49 -9.60
C ARG A 118 13.86 -15.02 -8.37
N GLN A 119 13.12 -13.93 -8.50
CA GLN A 119 12.23 -13.43 -7.47
C GLN A 119 11.13 -14.43 -7.12
N CYS A 120 10.50 -15.05 -8.13
CA CYS A 120 9.50 -16.09 -7.91
C CYS A 120 10.06 -17.25 -7.07
N ARG A 121 11.28 -17.71 -7.37
CA ARG A 121 11.94 -18.80 -6.61
C ARG A 121 12.16 -18.42 -5.15
N TRP A 122 12.65 -17.21 -4.87
CA TRP A 122 12.85 -16.76 -3.49
C TRP A 122 11.53 -16.67 -2.71
N LEU A 123 10.47 -16.16 -3.33
CA LEU A 123 9.15 -16.10 -2.71
C LEU A 123 8.58 -17.50 -2.46
N GLU A 124 8.79 -18.43 -3.39
CA GLU A 124 8.35 -19.82 -3.28
C GLU A 124 9.08 -20.58 -2.16
N GLU A 125 10.41 -20.42 -2.06
CA GLU A 125 11.23 -20.99 -0.98
C GLU A 125 10.78 -20.49 0.39
N ALA A 126 10.57 -19.17 0.52
CA ALA A 126 10.12 -18.58 1.78
C ALA A 126 8.66 -18.96 2.11
N ALA A 127 7.77 -19.02 1.12
CA ALA A 127 6.40 -19.50 1.30
C ALA A 127 6.36 -20.92 1.88
N ARG A 128 7.21 -21.81 1.36
CA ARG A 128 7.37 -23.17 1.89
C ARG A 128 7.92 -23.18 3.30
N ALA A 129 8.96 -22.39 3.58
CA ALA A 129 9.60 -22.36 4.89
C ALA A 129 8.67 -21.86 6.01
N HIS A 130 7.81 -20.87 5.72
CA HIS A 130 6.86 -20.31 6.69
C HIS A 130 5.49 -21.00 6.69
N GLY A 131 5.21 -21.88 5.72
CA GLY A 131 3.90 -22.53 5.60
C GLY A 131 2.77 -21.56 5.20
N HIS A 132 3.11 -20.48 4.51
CA HIS A 132 2.16 -19.45 4.07
C HIS A 132 2.22 -19.31 2.55
N PRO A 133 1.17 -19.69 1.80
CA PRO A 133 1.11 -19.41 0.37
C PRO A 133 0.99 -17.89 0.14
N LEU A 134 1.58 -17.41 -0.97
CA LEU A 134 1.56 -16.00 -1.34
C LEU A 134 1.04 -15.84 -2.77
N ASP A 135 -0.01 -15.02 -2.93
CA ASP A 135 -0.46 -14.62 -4.26
C ASP A 135 0.56 -13.68 -4.91
N VAL A 136 0.83 -13.91 -6.19
CA VAL A 136 1.74 -13.06 -6.98
C VAL A 136 1.03 -12.43 -8.18
N PHE A 137 1.41 -11.21 -8.49
CA PHE A 137 0.99 -10.48 -9.69
C PHE A 137 2.21 -10.27 -10.60
N LEU A 138 2.05 -10.47 -11.91
CA LEU A 138 3.10 -10.11 -12.86
C LEU A 138 3.11 -8.58 -13.03
N ASP A 139 4.27 -7.97 -12.79
CA ASP A 139 4.51 -6.55 -13.10
C ASP A 139 4.84 -6.42 -14.59
N LEU A 140 4.13 -5.53 -15.29
CA LEU A 140 4.28 -5.33 -16.73
C LEU A 140 4.82 -3.92 -17.01
N ASP A 141 5.88 -3.85 -17.80
CA ASP A 141 6.36 -2.59 -18.35
C ASP A 141 5.57 -2.21 -19.60
N VAL A 142 4.60 -1.31 -19.43
CA VAL A 142 3.76 -0.77 -20.49
C VAL A 142 4.28 0.57 -21.04
N GLY A 143 5.60 0.81 -20.94
CA GLY A 143 6.27 2.00 -21.45
C GLY A 143 6.75 3.00 -20.38
N MET A 144 6.82 2.57 -19.11
CA MET A 144 7.40 3.40 -18.04
C MET A 144 8.90 3.16 -17.83
N GLU A 145 9.44 2.05 -18.36
CA GLU A 145 10.87 1.72 -18.33
C GLU A 145 11.47 1.75 -16.91
N ARG A 146 10.74 1.19 -15.93
CA ARG A 146 11.12 1.25 -14.51
C ARG A 146 11.32 -0.13 -13.89
N THR A 147 10.26 -0.92 -13.87
CA THR A 147 10.19 -2.32 -13.42
C THR A 147 9.20 -3.04 -14.33
N GLY A 148 9.16 -4.37 -14.24
CA GLY A 148 8.19 -5.16 -15.00
C GLY A 148 8.74 -5.77 -16.27
N ILE A 149 8.04 -6.79 -16.77
CA ILE A 149 8.35 -7.46 -18.03
C ILE A 149 7.58 -6.81 -19.18
N LYS A 150 8.19 -6.77 -20.37
CA LYS A 150 7.51 -6.28 -21.57
C LYS A 150 6.34 -7.22 -21.93
N PRO A 151 5.14 -6.68 -22.23
CA PRO A 151 4.04 -7.49 -22.75
C PRO A 151 4.36 -8.02 -24.15
N GLY A 152 3.95 -9.27 -24.41
CA GLY A 152 4.08 -9.90 -25.72
C GLY A 152 5.23 -10.91 -25.81
N PRO A 153 5.34 -11.60 -26.97
CA PRO A 153 6.45 -12.51 -27.26
C PRO A 153 7.78 -11.79 -27.45
#